data_AF-A0A9D1KFU6-F1
#
_entry.id   AF-A0A9D1KFU6-F1
#
_cell.length_a   1.000
_cell.length_b   1.000
_cell.length_c   1.000
_cell.angle_alpha   90.00
_cell.angle_beta   90.00
_cell.angle_gamma   90.00
#
_symmetry.space_group_name_H-M   'P 1'
#
loop_
_entity.id
_entity.type
_entity.pdbx_description
1 polymer ?
#
loop_
_entity_poly.entity_id
_entity_poly.type
_entity_poly.pdbx_seq_one_letter_code
_entity_poly.pdbx_strand_id
1 'polypeptide(L)'
;TATDLGAGLFTGCYGIQRLDIRIIPGRKSCLKEMLAELRQTLTLDYRAEKGDLLARLIFPEFFEESVENTPARILMREMHGCGHMYRNAFVGTDFQFLVYDRLFPHVQVEEKPLLVAKLALNRLRYPCQLSPGARETYEKYLAEHGKEIVQAAEEEQDTELLSFAASAAWCSESAMEDMLSEAAGRGLAQFTGILMDARYARKTAERGSFQEKKEDGAGAGKKRRRFEL
;
A
#
# COMPACT_ATOMS: atom_id res chain seq x y z
N THR A 1 1.87 -27.18 12.31
CA THR A 1 0.99 -26.00 12.47
C THR A 1 0.77 -25.79 13.95
N ALA A 2 1.38 -24.76 14.55
CA ALA A 2 1.15 -24.43 15.95
C ALA A 2 -0.23 -23.77 16.07
N THR A 3 -1.09 -24.30 16.95
CA THR A 3 -2.45 -23.81 17.17
C THR A 3 -2.55 -22.76 18.28
N ASP A 4 -1.47 -22.61 19.05
CA ASP A 4 -1.32 -21.63 20.12
C ASP A 4 0.17 -21.32 20.24
N LEU A 5 0.52 -20.04 20.20
CA LEU A 5 1.87 -19.56 20.43
C LEU A 5 1.78 -18.82 21.77
N GLY A 6 2.32 -19.43 22.83
CA GLY A 6 2.22 -18.88 24.17
C GLY A 6 2.73 -17.43 24.23
N ALA A 7 2.14 -16.64 25.13
CA ALA A 7 2.57 -15.27 25.36
C ALA A 7 4.07 -15.23 25.71
N GLY A 8 4.82 -14.40 25.00
CA GLY A 8 6.25 -14.21 25.19
C GLY A 8 7.15 -14.83 24.13
N LEU A 9 6.61 -15.58 23.16
CA LEU A 9 7.41 -16.26 22.15
C LEU A 9 8.30 -15.31 21.33
N PHE A 10 7.82 -14.09 21.07
CA PHE A 10 8.49 -13.09 20.25
C PHE A 10 9.09 -11.95 21.08
N THR A 11 9.06 -12.07 22.40
CA THR A 11 9.62 -11.08 23.30
C THR A 11 11.12 -10.97 23.09
N GLY A 12 11.59 -9.77 22.74
CA GLY A 12 13.00 -9.52 22.42
C GLY A 12 13.41 -9.87 20.98
N CYS A 13 12.49 -10.29 20.12
CA CYS A 13 12.77 -10.57 18.71
C CYS A 13 12.74 -9.32 17.84
N TYR A 14 13.77 -8.48 17.94
CA TYR A 14 13.86 -7.21 17.18
C TYR A 14 14.28 -7.37 15.70
N GLY A 15 14.86 -8.52 15.33
CA GLY A 15 15.32 -8.78 13.96
C GLY A 15 14.22 -9.25 13.00
N ILE A 16 13.01 -9.53 13.49
CA ILE A 16 11.90 -9.96 12.63
C ILE A 16 11.36 -8.74 11.90
N GLN A 17 11.40 -8.76 10.57
CA GLN A 17 10.89 -7.70 9.71
C GLN A 17 9.74 -8.14 8.82
N ARG A 18 9.59 -9.46 8.60
CA ARG A 18 8.59 -10.04 7.72
C ARG A 18 7.84 -11.17 8.39
N LEU A 19 6.53 -11.15 8.24
CA LEU A 19 5.61 -12.19 8.67
C LEU A 19 4.87 -12.72 7.45
N ASP A 20 4.70 -14.03 7.34
CA ASP A 20 3.87 -14.68 6.31
C ASP A 20 2.85 -15.56 7.04
N ILE A 21 1.57 -15.22 6.91
CA ILE A 21 0.48 -15.91 7.60
C ILE A 21 -0.52 -16.49 6.61
N ARG A 22 -1.09 -17.64 6.98
CA ARG A 22 -2.22 -18.25 6.28
C ARG A 22 -3.45 -18.24 7.17
N ILE A 23 -4.52 -17.65 6.67
CA ILE A 23 -5.78 -17.54 7.39
C ILE A 23 -6.67 -18.71 7.01
N ILE A 24 -7.10 -19.45 8.02
CA ILE A 24 -7.98 -20.60 7.88
C ILE A 24 -9.36 -20.17 8.40
N PRO A 25 -10.40 -20.14 7.55
CA PRO A 25 -11.74 -19.75 7.96
C PRO A 25 -12.24 -20.54 9.18
N GLY A 26 -12.83 -19.84 10.14
CA GLY A 26 -13.37 -20.45 11.37
C GLY A 26 -12.32 -20.87 12.41
N ARG A 27 -11.02 -20.67 12.16
CA ARG A 27 -9.97 -20.86 13.16
C ARG A 27 -9.51 -19.53 13.72
N LYS A 28 -9.24 -19.51 15.02
CA LYS A 28 -8.61 -18.35 15.68
C LYS A 28 -7.20 -18.15 15.14
N SER A 29 -6.87 -16.89 14.86
CA SER A 29 -5.51 -16.47 14.45
C SER A 29 -4.75 -15.97 15.67
N CYS A 30 -3.46 -16.31 15.78
CA CYS A 30 -2.53 -15.75 16.78
C CYS A 30 -1.87 -14.44 16.31
N LEU A 31 -2.31 -13.87 15.17
CA LEU A 31 -1.70 -12.68 14.59
C LEU A 31 -1.71 -11.49 15.56
N LYS A 32 -2.79 -11.31 16.31
CA LYS A 32 -2.93 -10.18 17.22
C LYS A 32 -1.90 -10.26 18.34
N GLU A 33 -1.71 -11.44 18.90
CA GLU A 33 -0.73 -11.72 19.95
C GLU A 33 0.69 -11.50 19.43
N MET A 34 0.99 -11.98 18.21
CA MET A 34 2.29 -11.74 17.55
C MET A 34 2.57 -10.24 17.37
N LEU A 35 1.60 -9.49 16.86
CA LEU A 35 1.73 -8.06 16.60
C LEU A 35 1.85 -7.24 17.90
N ALA A 36 1.29 -7.71 19.01
CA ALA A 36 1.41 -7.06 20.31
C ALA A 36 2.86 -7.11 20.87
N GLU A 37 3.61 -8.16 20.54
CA GLU A 37 5.00 -8.32 20.99
C GLU A 37 6.02 -7.69 20.03
N LEU A 38 5.75 -7.73 18.73
CA LEU A 38 6.66 -7.22 17.70
C LEU A 38 6.37 -5.73 17.42
N ARG A 39 7.17 -4.85 18.01
CA ARG A 39 6.94 -3.40 17.99
C ARG A 39 7.63 -2.66 16.85
N GLN A 40 8.68 -3.26 16.29
CA GLN A 40 9.40 -2.74 15.12
C GLN A 40 8.51 -2.66 13.87
N THR A 41 8.98 -2.00 12.81
CA THR A 41 8.29 -2.03 11.53
C THR A 41 8.22 -3.45 10.96
N LEU A 42 7.02 -3.90 10.57
CA LEU A 42 6.78 -5.24 10.03
C LEU A 42 6.08 -5.19 8.68
N THR A 43 6.49 -6.04 7.75
CA THR A 43 5.72 -6.38 6.56
C THR A 43 5.01 -7.72 6.76
N LEU A 44 3.70 -7.76 6.58
CA LEU A 44 2.87 -8.94 6.75
C LEU A 44 2.27 -9.36 5.39
N ASP A 45 2.60 -10.56 4.95
CA ASP A 45 1.94 -11.24 3.83
C ASP A 45 0.73 -12.04 4.37
N TYR A 46 -0.47 -11.58 4.04
CA TYR A 46 -1.75 -12.16 4.47
C TYR A 46 -2.29 -13.08 3.36
N ARG A 47 -2.25 -14.38 3.58
CA ARG A 47 -2.62 -15.39 2.58
C ARG A 47 -3.91 -16.11 2.91
N ALA A 48 -4.60 -16.53 1.84
CA ALA A 48 -5.69 -17.51 1.93
C ALA A 48 -5.16 -18.88 2.39
N GLU A 49 -6.07 -19.77 2.80
CA GLU A 49 -5.75 -21.15 3.18
C GLU A 49 -4.94 -21.89 2.09
N LYS A 50 -5.28 -21.67 0.81
CA LYS A 50 -4.61 -22.27 -0.35
C LYS A 50 -3.23 -21.66 -0.67
N GLY A 51 -2.85 -20.57 0.02
CA GLY A 51 -1.55 -19.90 -0.13
C GLY A 51 -1.58 -18.64 -1.02
N ASP A 52 -2.72 -18.32 -1.65
CA ASP A 52 -2.87 -17.12 -2.47
C ASP A 52 -2.64 -15.86 -1.62
N LEU A 53 -1.76 -14.96 -2.09
CA LEU A 53 -1.49 -13.70 -1.41
C LEU A 53 -2.66 -12.75 -1.60
N LEU A 54 -3.38 -12.45 -0.51
CA LEU A 54 -4.57 -11.60 -0.55
C LEU A 54 -4.23 -10.14 -0.25
N ALA A 55 -3.38 -9.91 0.75
CA ALA A 55 -2.92 -8.58 1.12
C ALA A 55 -1.45 -8.61 1.53
N ARG A 56 -0.77 -7.49 1.31
CA ARG A 56 0.51 -7.17 1.97
C ARG A 56 0.28 -5.92 2.81
N LEU A 57 0.62 -5.99 4.09
CA LEU A 57 0.36 -4.94 5.07
C LEU A 57 1.68 -4.49 5.70
N ILE A 58 1.78 -3.22 6.03
CA ILE A 58 2.91 -2.69 6.81
C ILE A 58 2.39 -2.23 8.17
N PHE A 59 3.01 -2.68 9.25
CA PHE A 59 2.76 -2.19 10.60
C PHE A 59 3.94 -1.29 10.97
N PRO A 60 3.77 0.04 11.05
CA PRO A 60 4.84 0.96 11.42
C PRO A 60 5.40 0.67 12.81
N GLU A 61 6.59 1.17 13.12
CA GLU A 61 7.16 1.02 14.45
C GLU A 61 6.35 1.80 15.50
N PHE A 62 6.41 1.34 16.75
CA PHE A 62 6.02 2.14 17.91
C PHE A 62 6.85 1.74 19.12
N PHE A 63 7.02 2.64 20.09
CA PHE A 63 7.66 2.32 21.37
C PHE A 63 7.03 3.08 22.53
N GLU A 64 7.26 2.57 23.74
CA GLU A 64 6.80 3.17 24.98
C GLU A 64 8.02 3.70 25.73
N GLU A 65 8.04 5.00 26.00
CA GLU A 65 9.06 5.65 26.82
C GLU A 65 8.48 5.91 28.22
N SER A 66 9.27 5.62 29.26
CA SER A 66 8.89 5.92 30.64
C SER A 66 9.59 7.20 31.08
N VAL A 67 8.82 8.27 31.23
CA VAL A 67 9.28 9.60 31.63
C VAL A 67 9.02 9.80 33.12
N GLU A 68 10.09 10.06 33.88
CA GLU A 68 9.97 10.31 35.31
C GLU A 68 9.65 11.78 35.59
N ASN A 69 8.52 12.04 36.23
CA ASN A 69 8.21 13.33 36.82
C ASN A 69 8.70 13.34 38.28
N THR A 70 10.00 13.60 38.47
CA THR A 70 10.69 13.53 39.77
C THR A 70 10.02 14.38 40.87
N PRO A 71 9.56 15.63 40.62
CA PRO A 71 8.84 16.41 41.63
C PRO A 71 7.52 15.76 42.08
N ALA A 72 6.78 15.14 41.15
CA ALA A 72 5.51 14.47 41.44
C ALA A 72 5.68 13.03 41.96
N ARG A 73 6.88 12.45 41.87
CA ARG A 73 7.17 11.03 42.13
C ARG A 73 6.27 10.08 41.32
N ILE A 74 6.00 10.45 40.07
CA ILE A 74 5.17 9.68 39.13
C ILE A 74 6.01 9.30 37.90
N LEU A 75 5.84 8.06 37.43
CA LEU A 75 6.31 7.62 36.12
C LEU A 75 5.17 7.76 35.12
N MET A 76 5.37 8.56 34.08
CA MET A 76 4.44 8.71 32.96
C MET A 76 4.92 7.86 31.80
N ARG A 77 3.99 7.17 31.13
CA ARG A 77 4.28 6.37 29.94
C ARG A 77 3.83 7.14 28.72
N GLU A 78 4.77 7.47 27.85
CA GLU A 78 4.52 8.13 26.57
C GLU A 78 4.64 7.10 25.46
N MET A 79 3.69 7.14 24.52
CA MET A 79 3.66 6.23 23.39
C MET A 79 4.05 6.99 22.15
N HIS A 80 5.08 6.50 21.46
CA HIS A 80 5.64 7.12 20.26
C HIS A 80 5.38 6.26 19.04
N GLY A 81 5.08 6.91 17.92
CA GLY A 81 4.82 6.27 16.63
C GLY A 81 3.38 5.78 16.48
N CYS A 82 2.90 5.82 15.24
CA CYS A 82 1.53 5.47 14.89
C CYS A 82 1.29 3.94 14.88
N GLY A 83 2.34 3.13 14.96
CA GLY A 83 2.29 1.67 14.84
C GLY A 83 1.38 0.95 15.83
N HIS A 84 1.15 1.55 17.00
CA HIS A 84 0.24 1.01 18.01
C HIS A 84 -1.21 1.00 17.53
N MET A 85 -1.65 2.03 16.79
CA MET A 85 -3.02 2.10 16.26
C MET A 85 -3.27 0.98 15.26
N TYR A 86 -2.30 0.74 14.37
CA TYR A 86 -2.37 -0.32 13.36
C TYR A 86 -2.47 -1.72 13.98
N ARG A 87 -1.74 -1.96 15.08
CA ARG A 87 -1.79 -3.24 15.81
C ARG A 87 -3.08 -3.45 16.59
N ASN A 88 -3.85 -2.38 16.82
CA ASN A 88 -5.16 -2.43 17.46
C ASN A 88 -6.32 -2.57 16.46
N ALA A 89 -6.05 -2.74 15.15
CA ALA A 89 -7.06 -2.91 14.10
C ALA A 89 -7.70 -4.33 14.11
N PHE A 90 -8.27 -4.73 15.25
CA PHE A 90 -8.87 -6.04 15.48
C PHE A 90 -10.19 -5.95 16.25
N VAL A 91 -11.14 -6.82 15.92
CA VAL A 91 -12.29 -7.15 16.78
C VAL A 91 -12.08 -8.59 17.25
N GLY A 92 -11.85 -8.78 18.56
CA GLY A 92 -11.36 -10.07 19.04
C GLY A 92 -10.00 -10.40 18.43
N THR A 93 -9.92 -11.51 17.68
CA THR A 93 -8.76 -11.95 16.88
C THR A 93 -8.90 -11.64 15.39
N ASP A 94 -10.02 -11.05 14.97
CA ASP A 94 -10.32 -10.81 13.56
C ASP A 94 -9.77 -9.47 13.11
N PHE A 95 -8.84 -9.52 12.15
CA PHE A 95 -8.21 -8.32 11.58
C PHE A 95 -9.22 -7.49 10.76
N GLN A 96 -9.22 -6.18 10.98
CA GLN A 96 -10.18 -5.24 10.39
C GLN A 96 -9.50 -4.33 9.35
N PHE A 97 -9.56 -4.72 8.07
CA PHE A 97 -9.00 -3.92 6.97
C PHE A 97 -9.54 -2.49 6.92
N LEU A 98 -10.85 -2.31 7.17
CA LEU A 98 -11.47 -0.99 7.17
C LEU A 98 -10.90 -0.07 8.26
N VAL A 99 -10.59 -0.62 9.46
CA VAL A 99 -9.97 0.15 10.54
C VAL A 99 -8.53 0.48 10.17
N TYR A 100 -7.79 -0.50 9.67
CA TYR A 100 -6.41 -0.31 9.18
C TYR A 100 -6.33 0.80 8.12
N ASP A 101 -7.18 0.76 7.10
CA ASP A 101 -7.15 1.72 5.99
C ASP A 101 -7.51 3.15 6.45
N ARG A 102 -8.35 3.30 7.49
CA ARG A 102 -8.71 4.62 8.07
C ARG A 102 -7.57 5.30 8.82
N LEU A 103 -6.54 4.56 9.21
CA LEU A 103 -5.38 5.10 9.93
C LEU A 103 -4.37 5.79 9.00
N PHE A 104 -4.59 5.73 7.68
CA PHE A 104 -3.64 6.27 6.71
C PHE A 104 -3.26 7.75 6.93
N PRO A 105 -4.18 8.67 7.31
CA PRO A 105 -3.79 10.04 7.64
C PRO A 105 -2.77 10.16 8.78
N HIS A 106 -2.73 9.21 9.71
CA HIS A 106 -1.80 9.24 10.84
C HIS A 106 -0.40 8.83 10.39
N VAL A 107 -0.29 7.78 9.57
CA VAL A 107 1.02 7.35 9.04
C VAL A 107 1.62 8.39 8.11
N GLN A 108 0.78 9.15 7.38
CA GLN A 108 1.25 10.27 6.54
C GLN A 108 1.95 11.38 7.35
N VAL A 109 1.55 11.58 8.61
CA VAL A 109 2.10 12.64 9.47
C VAL A 109 3.31 12.15 10.27
N GLU A 110 3.26 10.91 10.76
CA GLU A 110 4.25 10.39 11.70
C GLU A 110 5.42 9.64 11.04
N GLU A 111 5.27 9.15 9.81
CA GLU A 111 6.26 8.30 9.15
C GLU A 111 6.92 8.95 7.93
N LYS A 112 8.08 8.38 7.54
CA LYS A 112 8.79 8.82 6.34
C LYS A 112 7.95 8.54 5.08
N PRO A 113 7.95 9.44 4.07
CA PRO A 113 7.20 9.25 2.82
C PRO A 113 7.43 7.91 2.15
N LEU A 114 8.66 7.38 2.18
CA LEU A 114 8.99 6.07 1.63
C LEU A 114 8.18 4.93 2.28
N LEU A 115 8.02 4.93 3.60
CA LEU A 115 7.24 3.89 4.30
C LEU A 115 5.75 4.00 3.94
N VAL A 116 5.24 5.23 3.87
CA VAL A 116 3.85 5.52 3.52
C VAL A 116 3.56 5.09 2.07
N ALA A 117 4.48 5.36 1.14
CA ALA A 117 4.38 4.94 -0.25
C ALA A 117 4.41 3.40 -0.36
N LYS A 118 5.34 2.72 0.34
CA LYS A 118 5.36 1.25 0.40
C LYS A 118 4.03 0.68 0.91
N LEU A 119 3.45 1.27 1.94
CA LEU A 119 2.16 0.84 2.49
C LEU A 119 1.04 0.99 1.45
N ALA A 120 0.94 2.17 0.82
CA ALA A 120 -0.05 2.45 -0.21
C ALA A 120 0.09 1.52 -1.42
N LEU A 121 1.32 1.32 -1.92
CA LEU A 121 1.62 0.41 -3.03
C LEU A 121 1.20 -1.03 -2.71
N ASN A 122 1.54 -1.52 -1.52
CA ASN A 122 1.17 -2.86 -1.07
C ASN A 122 -0.35 -3.03 -0.98
N ARG A 123 -1.09 -2.03 -0.48
CA ARG A 123 -2.55 -2.05 -0.42
C ARG A 123 -3.19 -2.05 -1.80
N LEU A 124 -2.66 -1.29 -2.76
CA LEU A 124 -3.19 -1.24 -4.12
C LEU A 124 -2.87 -2.50 -4.94
N ARG A 125 -1.66 -3.06 -4.79
CA ARG A 125 -1.24 -4.28 -5.51
C ARG A 125 -1.94 -5.53 -4.99
N TYR A 126 -2.24 -5.58 -3.69
CA TYR A 126 -2.95 -6.70 -3.05
C TYR A 126 -4.21 -6.21 -2.30
N PRO A 127 -5.30 -5.90 -3.02
CA PRO A 127 -6.41 -5.09 -2.53
C PRO A 127 -7.50 -5.89 -1.79
N CYS A 128 -7.13 -6.89 -0.97
CA CYS A 128 -8.12 -7.60 -0.16
C CYS A 128 -8.89 -6.61 0.74
N GLN A 129 -10.22 -6.70 0.67
CA GLN A 129 -11.17 -5.84 1.40
C GLN A 129 -10.89 -4.34 1.33
N LEU A 130 -10.22 -3.88 0.26
CA LEU A 130 -9.93 -2.46 0.06
C LEU A 130 -11.18 -1.72 -0.41
N SER A 131 -11.69 -0.80 0.41
CA SER A 131 -12.84 0.02 0.02
C SER A 131 -12.51 1.00 -1.11
N PRO A 132 -13.48 1.42 -1.93
CA PRO A 132 -13.26 2.42 -2.98
C PRO A 132 -12.70 3.75 -2.45
N GLY A 133 -13.19 4.23 -1.30
CA GLY A 133 -12.71 5.48 -0.70
C GLY A 133 -11.27 5.39 -0.17
N ALA A 134 -10.91 4.26 0.45
CA ALA A 134 -9.52 4.02 0.86
C ALA A 134 -8.60 3.91 -0.35
N ARG A 135 -9.02 3.19 -1.40
CA ARG A 135 -8.30 3.10 -2.68
C ARG A 135 -8.00 4.51 -3.23
N GLU A 136 -9.00 5.36 -3.36
CA GLU A 136 -8.82 6.72 -3.87
C GLU A 136 -7.81 7.52 -3.03
N THR A 137 -7.80 7.31 -1.71
CA THR A 137 -6.86 7.99 -0.81
C THR A 137 -5.42 7.53 -1.05
N TYR A 138 -5.19 6.23 -1.20
CA TYR A 138 -3.87 5.67 -1.55
C TYR A 138 -3.41 6.12 -2.94
N GLU A 139 -4.31 6.09 -3.92
CA GLU A 139 -4.03 6.49 -5.30
C GLU A 139 -3.63 7.97 -5.39
N LYS A 140 -4.33 8.87 -4.68
CA LYS A 140 -3.99 10.29 -4.60
C LYS A 140 -2.60 10.52 -4.02
N TYR A 141 -2.29 9.84 -2.92
CA TYR A 141 -0.99 9.96 -2.27
C TYR A 141 0.14 9.54 -3.22
N LEU A 142 0.00 8.39 -3.89
CA LEU A 142 1.04 7.90 -4.80
C LEU A 142 1.18 8.74 -6.07
N ALA A 143 0.11 9.40 -6.52
CA ALA A 143 0.17 10.31 -7.65
C ALA A 143 1.04 11.57 -7.39
N GLU A 144 1.37 11.86 -6.13
CA GLU A 144 2.22 12.98 -5.71
C GLU A 144 3.61 12.52 -5.23
N HIS A 145 3.87 11.22 -5.22
CA HIS A 145 5.08 10.62 -4.61
C HIS A 145 5.77 9.63 -5.56
N GLY A 146 5.97 10.06 -6.80
CA GLY A 146 6.67 9.27 -7.83
C GLY A 146 8.09 8.87 -7.40
N LYS A 147 8.80 9.76 -6.71
CA LYS A 147 10.14 9.49 -6.18
C LYS A 147 10.16 8.28 -5.25
N GLU A 148 9.27 8.25 -4.26
CA GLU A 148 9.19 7.18 -3.27
C GLU A 148 8.77 5.84 -3.89
N ILE A 149 8.02 5.84 -5.00
CA ILE A 149 7.68 4.61 -5.75
C ILE A 149 8.95 3.95 -6.31
N VAL A 150 9.84 4.75 -6.91
CA VAL A 150 11.12 4.24 -7.45
C VAL A 150 11.99 3.67 -6.34
N GLN A 151 12.11 4.40 -5.23
CA GLN A 151 12.86 3.97 -4.06
C GLN A 151 12.30 2.68 -3.45
N ALA A 152 10.98 2.56 -3.36
CA ALA A 152 10.33 1.35 -2.88
C ALA A 152 10.59 0.15 -3.79
N ALA A 153 10.52 0.33 -5.11
CA ALA A 153 10.86 -0.70 -6.09
C ALA A 153 12.34 -1.09 -6.03
N GLU A 154 13.24 -0.13 -5.82
CA GLU A 154 14.68 -0.37 -5.76
C GLU A 154 15.08 -1.16 -4.51
N GLU A 155 14.55 -0.79 -3.33
CA GLU A 155 14.87 -1.48 -2.07
C GLU A 155 14.50 -2.96 -2.09
N GLU A 156 13.43 -3.34 -2.80
CA GLU A 156 12.97 -4.73 -2.95
C GLU A 156 13.42 -5.38 -4.27
N GLN A 157 14.14 -4.65 -5.14
CA GLN A 157 14.47 -5.05 -6.51
C GLN A 157 13.23 -5.50 -7.33
N ASP A 158 12.10 -4.83 -7.11
CA ASP A 158 10.77 -5.20 -7.60
C ASP A 158 10.38 -4.41 -8.86
N THR A 159 10.86 -4.89 -10.00
CA THR A 159 10.55 -4.30 -11.32
C THR A 159 9.07 -4.44 -11.72
N GLU A 160 8.37 -5.45 -11.18
CA GLU A 160 6.94 -5.62 -11.40
C GLU A 160 6.12 -4.56 -10.67
N LEU A 161 6.52 -4.16 -9.45
CA LEU A 161 5.92 -3.04 -8.74
C LEU A 161 6.02 -1.75 -9.54
N LEU A 162 7.19 -1.50 -10.14
CA LEU A 162 7.39 -0.31 -10.98
C LEU A 162 6.49 -0.34 -12.21
N SER A 163 6.41 -1.49 -12.89
CA SER A 163 5.52 -1.69 -14.04
C SER A 163 4.04 -1.54 -13.67
N PHE A 164 3.64 -2.06 -12.51
CA PHE A 164 2.31 -1.90 -11.94
C PHE A 164 1.98 -0.42 -11.70
N ALA A 165 2.85 0.32 -11.03
CA ALA A 165 2.64 1.75 -10.76
C ALA A 165 2.56 2.56 -12.05
N ALA A 166 3.51 2.37 -12.97
CA ALA A 166 3.60 3.12 -14.22
C ALA A 166 2.39 2.90 -15.15
N SER A 167 1.83 1.68 -15.14
CA SER A 167 0.64 1.34 -15.93
C SER A 167 -0.68 1.73 -15.27
N ALA A 168 -0.68 2.13 -13.99
CA ALA A 168 -1.90 2.38 -13.26
C ALA A 168 -2.60 3.67 -13.69
N ALA A 169 -3.94 3.67 -13.69
CA ALA A 169 -4.74 4.83 -14.09
C ALA A 169 -4.48 6.08 -13.23
N TRP A 170 -4.16 5.89 -11.95
CA TRP A 170 -3.84 6.97 -11.02
C TRP A 170 -2.44 7.58 -11.22
N CYS A 171 -1.55 6.91 -11.97
CA CYS A 171 -0.24 7.47 -12.27
C CYS A 171 -0.40 8.64 -13.24
N SER A 172 -0.28 9.85 -12.72
CA SER A 172 -0.31 11.10 -13.49
C SER A 172 0.96 11.27 -14.34
N GLU A 173 0.94 12.18 -15.33
CA GLU A 173 2.18 12.53 -16.05
C GLU A 173 3.21 13.14 -15.09
N SER A 174 2.79 13.88 -14.06
CA SER A 174 3.70 14.41 -13.02
C SER A 174 4.38 13.27 -12.27
N ALA A 175 3.60 12.27 -11.79
CA ALA A 175 4.16 11.11 -11.10
C ALA A 175 5.13 10.32 -12.01
N MET A 176 4.80 10.18 -13.30
CA MET A 176 5.66 9.54 -14.28
C MET A 176 6.98 10.29 -14.47
N GLU A 177 6.93 11.62 -14.53
CA GLU A 177 8.12 12.47 -14.64
C GLU A 177 8.98 12.41 -13.39
N ASP A 178 8.37 12.43 -12.20
CA ASP A 178 9.07 12.26 -10.93
C ASP A 178 9.76 10.91 -10.84
N MET A 179 9.08 9.82 -11.23
CA MET A 179 9.67 8.48 -11.30
C MET A 179 10.86 8.42 -12.27
N LEU A 180 10.72 8.98 -13.47
CA LEU A 180 11.80 9.01 -14.47
C LEU A 180 13.00 9.82 -13.98
N SER A 181 12.74 10.98 -13.35
CA SER A 181 13.78 11.84 -12.78
C SER A 181 14.55 11.13 -11.66
N GLU A 182 13.85 10.48 -10.72
CA GLU A 182 14.49 9.74 -9.63
C GLU A 182 15.30 8.54 -10.16
N ALA A 183 14.73 7.75 -11.08
CA ALA A 183 15.41 6.59 -11.65
C ALA A 183 16.68 7.01 -12.42
N ALA A 184 16.60 8.07 -13.22
CA ALA A 184 17.74 8.62 -13.94
C ALA A 184 18.80 9.21 -12.98
N GLY A 185 18.37 9.98 -11.98
CA GLY A 185 19.26 10.60 -10.98
C GLY A 185 20.03 9.57 -10.14
N ARG A 186 19.44 8.39 -9.91
CA ARG A 186 20.09 7.24 -9.25
C ARG A 186 20.87 6.32 -10.18
N GLY A 187 20.83 6.54 -11.50
CA GLY A 187 21.52 5.69 -12.49
C GLY A 187 20.86 4.31 -12.70
N LEU A 188 19.57 4.17 -12.40
CA LEU A 188 18.83 2.91 -12.50
C LEU A 188 18.36 2.67 -13.96
N ALA A 189 19.30 2.31 -14.84
CA ALA A 189 19.04 2.18 -16.27
C ALA A 189 17.86 1.24 -16.62
N GLN A 190 17.74 0.12 -15.91
CA GLN A 190 16.63 -0.83 -16.10
C GLN A 190 15.28 -0.18 -15.75
N PHE A 191 15.22 0.58 -14.66
CA PHE A 191 13.99 1.20 -14.17
C PHE A 191 13.55 2.31 -15.12
N THR A 192 14.51 3.12 -15.59
CA THR A 192 14.27 4.14 -16.61
C THR A 192 13.70 3.52 -17.90
N GLY A 193 14.24 2.38 -18.35
CA GLY A 193 13.72 1.65 -19.51
C GLY A 193 12.25 1.24 -19.33
N ILE A 194 11.94 0.57 -18.21
CA ILE A 194 10.58 0.14 -17.87
C ILE A 194 9.59 1.32 -17.86
N LEU A 195 9.98 2.44 -17.25
CA LEU A 195 9.15 3.63 -17.15
C LEU A 195 8.91 4.29 -18.51
N MET A 196 9.93 4.36 -19.38
CA MET A 196 9.80 4.90 -20.73
C MET A 196 8.88 4.04 -21.60
N ASP A 197 9.01 2.72 -21.52
CA ASP A 197 8.14 1.77 -22.23
C ASP A 197 6.69 1.92 -21.78
N ALA A 198 6.44 2.00 -20.46
CA ALA A 198 5.12 2.24 -19.90
C ALA A 198 4.53 3.59 -20.36
N ARG A 199 5.33 4.66 -20.35
CA ARG A 199 4.90 5.99 -20.83
C ARG A 199 4.53 5.97 -22.32
N TYR A 200 5.29 5.24 -23.14
CA TYR A 200 4.99 5.09 -24.56
C TYR A 200 3.70 4.29 -24.81
N ALA A 201 3.51 3.18 -24.09
CA ALA A 201 2.31 2.35 -24.16
C ALA A 201 1.04 3.14 -23.79
N ARG A 202 1.11 4.03 -22.79
CA ARG A 202 -0.01 4.91 -22.40
C ARG A 202 -0.39 5.88 -23.52
N LYS A 203 0.59 6.58 -24.10
CA LYS A 203 0.36 7.55 -25.19
C LYS A 203 -0.21 6.90 -26.45
N THR A 204 0.17 5.64 -26.73
CA THR A 204 -0.39 4.90 -27.87
C THR A 204 -1.83 4.46 -27.61
N ALA A 205 -2.15 3.98 -26.41
CA ALA A 205 -3.53 3.65 -26.02
C ALA A 205 -4.46 4.87 -26.06
N GLU A 206 -4.01 6.03 -25.58
CA GLU A 206 -4.77 7.28 -25.63
C GLU A 206 -5.09 7.70 -27.08
N ARG A 207 -4.10 7.61 -27.98
CA ARG A 207 -4.28 7.93 -29.42
C ARG A 207 -5.26 6.99 -30.12
N GLY A 208 -5.21 5.69 -29.82
CA GLY A 208 -6.16 4.70 -30.35
C GLY A 208 -7.59 4.98 -29.89
N SER A 209 -7.79 5.26 -28.61
CA SER A 209 -9.11 5.60 -28.05
C SER A 209 -9.72 6.87 -28.63
N PHE A 210 -8.87 7.83 -29.05
CA PHE A 210 -9.30 9.06 -29.72
C PHE A 210 -9.72 8.83 -31.18
N GLN A 211 -9.14 7.84 -31.86
CA GLN A 211 -9.53 7.47 -33.23
C GLN A 211 -10.85 6.70 -33.25
N GLU A 212 -11.04 5.72 -32.38
CA GLU A 212 -12.32 4.98 -32.25
C GLU A 212 -13.51 5.90 -31.92
N LYS A 213 -13.35 6.81 -30.94
CA LYS A 213 -14.42 7.77 -30.61
C LYS A 213 -14.76 8.73 -31.77
N LYS A 214 -13.81 9.00 -32.67
CA LYS A 214 -14.02 9.86 -33.83
C LYS A 214 -14.75 9.13 -34.96
N GLU A 215 -14.51 7.83 -35.10
CA GLU A 215 -15.23 6.96 -36.05
C GLU A 215 -16.67 6.67 -35.59
N ASP A 216 -16.88 6.37 -34.31
CA ASP A 216 -18.22 6.16 -33.75
C ASP A 216 -19.07 7.45 -33.74
N GLY A 217 -18.45 8.61 -33.51
CA GLY A 217 -19.11 9.91 -33.59
C GLY A 217 -19.49 10.35 -35.01
N ALA A 218 -18.80 9.84 -36.04
CA ALA A 218 -19.09 10.13 -37.43
C ALA A 218 -20.26 9.30 -38.00
N GLY A 219 -20.62 8.19 -37.35
CA GLY A 219 -21.74 7.32 -37.74
C GLY A 219 -23.15 7.82 -37.36
N ALA A 220 -23.26 8.82 -36.49
CA ALA A 220 -24.55 9.27 -35.92
C ALA A 220 -25.25 10.42 -36.70
N GLY A 221 -24.85 10.68 -37.95
CA GLY A 221 -25.34 11.81 -38.74
C GLY A 221 -26.05 11.44 -40.05
N LYS A 222 -27.24 10.83 -39.99
CA LYS A 222 -28.37 10.95 -40.97
C LYS A 222 -29.43 9.86 -40.74
N LYS A 223 -30.38 10.09 -39.83
CA LYS A 223 -31.72 9.51 -39.96
C LYS A 223 -32.67 10.60 -40.47
N ARG A 224 -32.89 10.62 -41.79
CA ARG A 224 -33.94 11.39 -42.44
C ARG A 224 -35.28 11.01 -41.80
N ARG A 225 -35.91 11.94 -41.09
CA ARG A 225 -37.31 11.82 -40.68
C ARG A 225 -38.17 11.89 -41.94
N ARG A 226 -38.81 10.78 -42.31
CA ARG A 226 -39.86 10.73 -43.33
C ARG A 226 -41.15 11.14 -42.62
N PHE A 227 -41.69 12.30 -42.99
CA PHE A 227 -43.05 12.69 -42.67
C PHE A 227 -43.98 11.92 -43.61
N GLU A 228 -44.98 11.24 -43.06
CA GLU A 228 -46.17 10.81 -43.79
C GLU A 228 -47.35 11.62 -43.25
N LEU A 229 -48.19 12.07 -44.20
CA LEU A 229 -49.37 12.93 -44.03
C LEU A 229 -50.55 12.15 -43.43
#